data_AF-A0A931V7F0-F1
#
_entry.id   AF-A0A931V7F0-F1
#
_cell.length_a   1.000
_cell.length_b   1.000
_cell.length_c   1.000
_cell.angle_alpha   90.00
_cell.angle_beta   90.00
_cell.angle_gamma   90.00
#
_symmetry.space_group_name_H-M   'P 1'
#
loop_
_entity.id
_entity.type
_entity.pdbx_description
1 polymer ?
#
loop_
_entity_poly.entity_id
_entity_poly.type
_entity_poly.pdbx_seq_one_letter_code
_entity_poly.pdbx_strand_id
1 'polypeptide(L)'
;MDRAFLQAQMPVRAGGADDAAKRFGEWLALVKAVDPTLAEWRLVGRKHPLPIDEGSLRRVLGGSALRNDEGVLMPDSGVGLTLASVEHPSTALHFRVGLPDGPILNNFFAQFPKSRELPLAVAERILEATVAAWQPSWATIATDTWADAFPSRPFVGWITYVRSAVPGTSRAPSRPLDGGIVVTLSERAPDPADVALLETAEAVRRDLHDVQLCARP
;
A
#
# COMPACT_ATOMS: atom_id res chain seq x y z
N MET A 1 -17.63 -13.30 -6.28
CA MET A 1 -17.17 -12.08 -5.62
C MET A 1 -15.69 -11.93 -5.91
N ASP A 2 -15.31 -10.74 -6.35
CA ASP A 2 -13.95 -10.43 -6.71
C ASP A 2 -13.11 -10.23 -5.46
N ARG A 3 -11.82 -10.55 -5.56
CA ARG A 3 -10.86 -10.17 -4.54
C ARG A 3 -10.62 -8.67 -4.59
N ALA A 4 -10.50 -8.01 -3.43
CA ALA A 4 -9.99 -6.65 -3.36
C ALA A 4 -8.49 -6.66 -2.97
N PHE A 5 -7.76 -5.68 -3.47
CA PHE A 5 -6.35 -5.47 -3.20
C PHE A 5 -6.09 -3.99 -2.92
N LEU A 6 -5.27 -3.68 -1.92
CA LEU A 6 -4.68 -2.37 -1.72
C LEU A 6 -3.22 -2.44 -2.17
N GLN A 7 -2.80 -1.50 -3.02
CA GLN A 7 -1.41 -1.30 -3.37
C GLN A 7 -1.05 0.16 -3.11
N ALA A 8 0.07 0.42 -2.42
CA ALA A 8 0.62 1.75 -2.28
C ALA A 8 2.12 1.76 -2.62
N GLN A 9 2.52 2.80 -3.35
CA GLN A 9 3.90 3.10 -3.67
C GLN A 9 4.37 4.22 -2.75
N MET A 10 5.34 3.91 -1.92
CA MET A 10 5.94 4.85 -0.99
C MET A 10 7.13 5.53 -1.66
N PRO A 11 7.37 6.81 -1.40
CA PRO A 11 8.57 7.45 -1.88
C PRO A 11 9.81 6.75 -1.29
N VAL A 12 10.96 6.94 -1.95
CA VAL A 12 12.23 6.55 -1.37
C VAL A 12 12.39 7.29 -0.04
N ARG A 13 12.46 6.53 1.05
CA ARG A 13 12.66 7.08 2.40
C ARG A 13 13.83 6.36 3.04
N ALA A 14 14.76 7.12 3.59
CA ALA A 14 15.66 6.64 4.63
C ALA A 14 14.80 6.42 5.89
N GLY A 15 14.52 5.16 6.21
CA GLY A 15 13.73 4.78 7.36
C GLY A 15 14.13 3.39 7.82
N GLY A 16 14.61 3.30 9.07
CA GLY A 16 15.01 2.03 9.68
C GLY A 16 13.83 1.22 10.19
N ALA A 17 14.13 0.05 10.78
CA ALA A 17 13.12 -0.83 11.39
C ALA A 17 12.21 -0.11 12.41
N ASP A 18 12.74 0.88 13.12
CA ASP A 18 12.01 1.61 14.17
C ASP A 18 10.90 2.51 13.60
N ASP A 19 11.21 3.34 12.59
CA ASP A 19 10.21 4.18 11.93
C ASP A 19 9.15 3.32 11.21
N ALA A 20 9.61 2.24 10.57
CA ALA A 20 8.72 1.27 9.94
C ALA A 20 7.79 0.60 10.97
N ALA A 21 8.31 0.17 12.12
CA ALA A 21 7.52 -0.47 13.17
C ALA A 21 6.45 0.46 13.75
N LYS A 22 6.81 1.72 14.01
CA LYS A 22 5.89 2.73 14.53
C LYS A 22 4.73 2.98 13.56
N ARG A 23 5.04 3.35 12.31
CA ARG A 23 4.03 3.65 11.28
C ARG A 23 3.16 2.43 10.97
N PHE A 24 3.76 1.25 10.95
CA PHE A 24 3.03 0.02 10.69
C PHE A 24 2.10 -0.36 11.85
N GLY A 25 2.52 -0.13 13.10
CA GLY A 25 1.65 -0.26 14.27
C GLY A 25 0.46 0.71 14.24
N GLU A 26 0.71 1.98 13.89
CA GLU A 26 -0.34 2.99 13.69
C GLU A 26 -1.32 2.57 12.59
N TRP A 27 -0.83 2.09 11.45
CA TRP A 27 -1.65 1.59 10.36
C TRP A 27 -2.53 0.42 10.80
N LEU A 28 -1.95 -0.59 11.48
CA LEU A 28 -2.69 -1.75 11.96
C LEU A 28 -3.76 -1.38 13.00
N ALA A 29 -3.48 -0.41 13.87
CA ALA A 29 -4.46 0.11 14.83
C ALA A 29 -5.65 0.77 14.13
N LEU A 30 -5.39 1.58 13.09
CA LEU A 30 -6.45 2.20 12.28
C LEU A 30 -7.28 1.16 11.54
N VAL A 31 -6.64 0.19 10.90
CA VAL A 31 -7.32 -0.88 10.16
C VAL A 31 -8.18 -1.73 11.08
N LYS A 32 -7.67 -2.09 12.27
CA LYS A 32 -8.45 -2.77 13.31
C LYS A 32 -9.71 -1.99 13.73
N ALA A 33 -9.60 -0.66 13.83
CA ALA A 33 -10.74 0.20 14.19
C ALA A 33 -11.78 0.31 13.07
N VAL A 34 -11.37 0.14 11.82
CA VAL A 34 -12.26 0.12 10.65
C VAL A 34 -12.92 -1.25 10.50
N ASP A 35 -12.14 -2.31 10.70
CA ASP A 35 -12.53 -3.69 10.47
C ASP A 35 -11.90 -4.62 11.51
N PRO A 36 -12.65 -4.99 12.56
CA PRO A 36 -12.13 -5.82 13.64
C PRO A 36 -11.65 -7.21 13.20
N THR A 37 -12.09 -7.74 12.06
CA THR A 37 -11.60 -9.06 11.58
C THR A 37 -10.17 -8.99 11.01
N LEU A 38 -9.65 -7.77 10.85
CA LEU A 38 -8.25 -7.47 10.55
C LEU A 38 -7.46 -7.09 11.81
N ALA A 39 -7.95 -7.45 13.01
CA ALA A 39 -7.27 -7.16 14.27
C ALA A 39 -6.06 -8.07 14.54
N GLU A 40 -6.11 -9.31 14.05
CA GLU A 40 -5.11 -10.33 14.37
C GLU A 40 -4.35 -10.81 13.14
N TRP A 41 -3.04 -10.75 13.25
CA TRP A 41 -2.10 -11.09 12.19
C TRP A 41 -1.07 -12.06 12.70
N ARG A 42 -0.51 -12.87 11.80
CA ARG A 42 0.66 -13.71 12.07
C ARG A 42 1.66 -13.57 10.95
N LEU A 43 2.93 -13.73 11.27
CA LEU A 43 3.96 -13.87 10.23
C LEU A 43 3.68 -15.12 9.40
N VAL A 44 3.82 -15.00 8.09
CA VAL A 44 3.75 -16.18 7.21
C VAL A 44 4.81 -17.21 7.64
N GLY A 45 4.39 -18.48 7.73
CA GLY A 45 5.23 -19.56 8.26
C GLY A 45 5.23 -19.70 9.79
N ARG A 46 4.55 -18.81 10.53
CA ARG A 46 4.39 -18.91 12.00
C ARG A 46 2.97 -19.35 12.37
N LYS A 47 2.86 -20.06 13.50
CA LYS A 47 1.59 -20.56 14.05
C LYS A 47 0.88 -19.55 14.94
N HIS A 48 1.64 -18.79 15.72
CA HIS A 48 1.09 -17.88 16.71
C HIS A 48 0.87 -16.48 16.13
N PRO A 49 -0.18 -15.76 16.58
CA PRO A 49 -0.36 -14.35 16.27
C PRO A 49 0.88 -13.54 16.65
N LEU A 50 1.18 -12.53 15.84
CA LEU A 50 2.16 -11.50 16.13
C LEU A 50 1.50 -10.47 17.06
N PRO A 51 2.05 -10.20 18.25
CA PRO A 51 1.62 -9.07 19.04
C PRO A 51 1.81 -7.78 18.24
N ILE A 52 0.74 -7.02 18.05
CA ILE A 52 0.76 -5.74 17.32
C ILE A 52 1.12 -4.62 18.30
N ASP A 53 2.36 -4.68 18.78
CA ASP A 53 3.00 -3.63 19.57
C ASP A 53 4.32 -3.22 18.90
N GLU A 54 4.75 -1.99 19.16
CA GLU A 54 5.94 -1.43 18.51
C GLU A 54 7.20 -2.29 18.73
N GLY A 55 7.38 -2.86 19.92
CA GLY A 55 8.56 -3.68 20.24
C GLY A 55 8.58 -5.00 19.47
N SER A 56 7.43 -5.66 19.36
CA SER A 56 7.29 -6.88 18.56
C SER A 56 7.49 -6.61 17.07
N LEU A 57 6.89 -5.54 16.54
CA LEU A 57 7.06 -5.13 15.14
C LEU A 57 8.51 -4.77 14.82
N ARG A 58 9.16 -4.01 15.71
CA ARG A 58 10.58 -3.63 15.58
C ARG A 58 11.49 -4.84 15.54
N ARG A 59 11.26 -5.83 16.42
CA ARG A 59 12.03 -7.09 16.43
C ARG A 59 11.89 -7.84 15.11
N VAL A 60 10.68 -7.92 14.58
CA VAL A 60 10.40 -8.65 13.33
C VAL A 60 11.01 -7.93 12.13
N LEU A 61 10.81 -6.61 12.01
CA LEU A 61 11.37 -5.79 10.93
C LEU A 61 12.91 -5.72 10.99
N GLY A 62 13.49 -5.63 12.19
CA GLY A 62 14.95 -5.70 12.35
C GLY A 62 15.54 -7.07 11.98
N GLY A 63 14.73 -8.14 12.10
CA GLY A 63 15.11 -9.48 11.66
C GLY A 63 15.05 -9.69 10.15
N SER A 64 14.38 -8.80 9.39
CA SER A 64 14.28 -8.90 7.93
C SER A 64 15.24 -7.98 7.16
N ALA A 65 15.97 -7.12 7.86
CA ALA A 65 17.07 -6.35 7.28
C ALA A 65 18.15 -7.29 6.73
N LEU A 66 18.73 -6.96 5.57
CA LEU A 66 19.78 -7.77 4.97
C LEU A 66 21.05 -7.68 5.81
N ARG A 67 21.80 -8.77 5.84
CA ARG A 67 23.10 -8.87 6.48
C ARG A 67 24.12 -9.35 5.45
N ASN A 68 25.36 -8.87 5.58
CA ASN A 68 26.47 -9.42 4.81
C ASN A 68 26.84 -10.82 5.32
N ASP A 69 27.83 -11.47 4.68
CA ASP A 69 28.30 -12.81 5.05
C ASP A 69 28.87 -12.91 6.48
N GLU A 70 29.23 -11.78 7.07
CA GLU A 70 29.73 -11.66 8.45
C GLU A 70 28.58 -11.45 9.47
N GLY A 71 27.33 -11.42 9.01
CA GLY A 71 26.15 -11.18 9.85
C GLY A 71 25.96 -9.70 10.23
N VAL A 72 26.75 -8.79 9.68
CA VAL A 72 26.63 -7.33 9.90
C VAL A 72 25.45 -6.81 9.11
N LEU A 73 24.61 -5.99 9.76
CA LEU A 73 23.47 -5.34 9.11
C LEU A 73 23.96 -4.45 7.97
N MET A 74 23.40 -4.66 6.79
CA MET A 74 23.65 -3.80 5.66
C MET A 74 22.84 -2.50 5.84
N PRO A 75 23.48 -1.32 5.91
CA PRO A 75 22.75 -0.06 5.90
C PRO A 75 21.92 0.04 4.63
N ASP A 76 20.75 0.68 4.74
CA ASP A 76 19.85 0.95 3.60
C ASP A 76 19.35 -0.29 2.82
N SER A 77 19.41 -1.48 3.43
CA SER A 77 18.91 -2.72 2.82
C SER A 77 17.38 -2.81 2.71
N GLY A 78 16.68 -1.81 3.24
CA GLY A 78 15.27 -1.87 3.56
C GLY A 78 14.91 -2.93 4.60
N VAL A 79 13.65 -2.89 5.01
CA VAL A 79 13.00 -3.87 5.88
C VAL A 79 11.67 -4.28 5.25
N GLY A 80 11.20 -5.47 5.58
CA GLY A 80 9.91 -5.93 5.12
C GLY A 80 9.33 -7.07 5.95
N LEU A 81 8.07 -7.35 5.75
CA LEU A 81 7.40 -8.49 6.37
C LEU A 81 6.23 -8.95 5.51
N THR A 82 5.84 -10.20 5.73
CA THR A 82 4.59 -10.73 5.20
C THR A 82 3.74 -11.28 6.34
N LEU A 83 2.51 -10.79 6.43
CA LEU A 83 1.51 -11.24 7.39
C LEU A 83 0.37 -11.97 6.69
N ALA A 84 -0.24 -12.90 7.40
CA ALA A 84 -1.56 -13.44 7.09
C ALA A 84 -2.52 -13.08 8.22
N SER A 85 -3.76 -12.75 7.89
CA SER A 85 -4.81 -12.62 8.90
C SER A 85 -5.03 -13.96 9.58
N VAL A 86 -5.25 -13.94 10.89
CA VAL A 86 -5.60 -15.15 11.67
C VAL A 86 -7.02 -15.60 11.33
N GLU A 87 -7.95 -14.66 11.22
CA GLU A 87 -9.37 -14.93 10.96
C GLU A 87 -9.64 -15.23 9.48
N HIS A 88 -8.86 -14.64 8.57
CA HIS A 88 -9.03 -14.81 7.13
C HIS A 88 -7.71 -15.21 6.46
N PRO A 89 -7.36 -16.51 6.41
CA PRO A 89 -6.06 -16.97 5.89
C PRO A 89 -5.75 -16.59 4.44
N SER A 90 -6.76 -16.26 3.64
CA SER A 90 -6.62 -15.76 2.26
C SER A 90 -6.36 -14.24 2.18
N THR A 91 -6.43 -13.55 3.32
CA THR A 91 -6.02 -12.16 3.50
C THR A 91 -4.54 -12.12 3.87
N ALA A 92 -3.75 -11.47 3.04
CA ALA A 92 -2.32 -11.37 3.22
C ALA A 92 -1.88 -9.92 3.08
N LEU A 93 -0.81 -9.56 3.78
CA LEU A 93 -0.21 -8.25 3.71
C LEU A 93 1.28 -8.42 3.49
N HIS A 94 1.79 -7.73 2.48
CA HIS A 94 3.17 -7.67 2.09
C HIS A 94 3.62 -6.22 2.21
N PHE A 95 4.71 -6.01 2.95
CA PHE A 95 5.21 -4.69 3.24
C PHE A 95 6.72 -4.65 3.04
N ARG A 96 7.21 -3.64 2.33
CA ARG A 96 8.64 -3.38 2.15
C ARG A 96 8.92 -1.88 2.09
N VAL A 97 9.88 -1.41 2.88
CA VAL A 97 10.34 0.00 2.92
C VAL A 97 11.85 0.09 3.08
N GLY A 98 12.40 1.27 2.86
CA GLY A 98 13.81 1.58 3.13
C GLY A 98 14.80 1.12 2.06
N LEU A 99 14.33 0.80 0.84
CA LEU A 99 15.21 0.55 -0.30
C LEU A 99 15.41 1.86 -1.08
N PRO A 100 16.64 2.43 -1.13
CA PRO A 100 16.89 3.67 -1.85
C PRO A 100 16.89 3.50 -3.37
N ASP A 101 17.40 2.37 -3.87
CA ASP A 101 17.65 2.11 -5.30
C ASP A 101 17.32 0.66 -5.73
N GLY A 102 16.36 0.01 -5.06
CA GLY A 102 15.96 -1.36 -5.38
C GLY A 102 15.02 -1.44 -6.60
N PRO A 103 15.09 -2.52 -7.41
CA PRO A 103 14.13 -2.74 -8.51
C PRO A 103 12.69 -2.96 -8.02
N ILE A 104 12.54 -3.31 -6.74
CA ILE A 104 11.26 -3.38 -6.03
C ILE A 104 11.17 -2.14 -5.15
N LEU A 105 10.40 -1.16 -5.60
CA LEU A 105 10.14 0.08 -4.86
C LEU A 105 9.57 -0.20 -3.47
N ASN A 106 9.74 0.76 -2.56
CA ASN A 106 9.04 0.76 -1.27
C ASN A 106 7.55 0.58 -1.52
N ASN A 107 7.02 -0.59 -1.17
CA ASN A 107 5.68 -1.00 -1.51
C ASN A 107 4.92 -1.53 -0.31
N PHE A 108 3.63 -1.25 -0.34
CA PHE A 108 2.66 -1.80 0.56
C PHE A 108 1.63 -2.51 -0.32
N PHE A 109 1.37 -3.78 -0.04
CA PHE A 109 0.36 -4.55 -0.74
C PHE A 109 -0.46 -5.34 0.27
N ALA A 110 -1.77 -5.13 0.31
CA ALA A 110 -2.68 -5.94 1.08
C ALA A 110 -3.70 -6.60 0.15
N GLN A 111 -3.97 -7.86 0.40
CA GLN A 111 -4.93 -8.67 -0.31
C GLN A 111 -6.05 -9.02 0.66
N PHE A 112 -7.30 -8.77 0.27
CA PHE A 112 -8.51 -9.10 1.05
C PHE A 112 -9.16 -10.39 0.51
N PRO A 113 -10.05 -11.06 1.27
CA PRO A 113 -10.58 -12.36 0.86
C PRO A 113 -11.68 -12.21 -0.21
N LYS A 114 -11.72 -13.14 -1.20
CA LYS A 114 -12.76 -13.16 -2.27
C LYS A 114 -14.18 -13.29 -1.74
N SER A 115 -14.36 -13.86 -0.55
CA SER A 115 -15.67 -14.14 0.04
C SER A 115 -16.29 -12.92 0.72
N ARG A 116 -15.64 -11.74 0.63
CA ARG A 116 -16.03 -10.56 1.37
C ARG A 116 -16.10 -9.36 0.43
N GLU A 117 -17.27 -8.72 0.39
CA GLU A 117 -17.39 -7.36 -0.10
C GLU A 117 -16.65 -6.44 0.87
N LEU A 118 -15.79 -5.56 0.34
CA LEU A 118 -15.17 -4.50 1.10
C LEU A 118 -16.04 -3.25 0.88
N PRO A 119 -16.94 -2.88 1.81
CA PRO A 119 -17.84 -1.75 1.58
C PRO A 119 -17.03 -0.49 1.28
N LEU A 120 -17.55 0.38 0.39
CA LEU A 120 -16.86 1.59 -0.03
C LEU A 120 -16.30 2.40 1.15
N ALA A 121 -17.10 2.63 2.20
CA ALA A 121 -16.67 3.36 3.40
C ALA A 121 -15.52 2.68 4.16
N VAL A 122 -15.45 1.35 4.16
CA VAL A 122 -14.35 0.58 4.77
C VAL A 122 -13.09 0.71 3.91
N ALA A 123 -13.24 0.55 2.60
CA ALA A 123 -12.15 0.69 1.64
C ALA A 123 -11.53 2.10 1.68
N GLU A 124 -12.35 3.15 1.69
CA GLU A 124 -11.90 4.53 1.81
C GLU A 124 -11.12 4.77 3.11
N ARG A 125 -11.61 4.28 4.26
CA ARG A 125 -10.91 4.45 5.54
C ARG A 125 -9.59 3.67 5.60
N ILE A 126 -9.51 2.50 4.97
CA ILE A 126 -8.25 1.74 4.82
C ILE A 126 -7.26 2.52 3.94
N LEU A 127 -7.72 3.12 2.83
CA LEU A 127 -6.89 3.95 1.97
C LEU A 127 -6.38 5.18 2.73
N GLU A 128 -7.25 5.88 3.47
CA GLU A 128 -6.88 7.02 4.32
C GLU A 128 -5.85 6.66 5.38
N ALA A 129 -6.04 5.54 6.08
CA ALA A 129 -5.06 5.04 7.05
C ALA A 129 -3.71 4.77 6.39
N THR A 130 -3.71 4.26 5.16
CA THR A 130 -2.50 4.03 4.36
C THR A 130 -1.82 5.35 3.98
N VAL A 131 -2.60 6.36 3.57
CA VAL A 131 -2.08 7.69 3.24
C VAL A 131 -1.49 8.39 4.46
N ALA A 132 -2.17 8.33 5.60
CA ALA A 132 -1.70 8.93 6.85
C ALA A 132 -0.41 8.26 7.36
N ALA A 133 -0.36 6.93 7.37
CA ALA A 133 0.77 6.18 7.91
C ALA A 133 2.03 6.30 7.02
N TRP A 134 1.86 6.23 5.71
CA TRP A 134 2.98 6.04 4.78
C TRP A 134 3.22 7.18 3.83
N GLN A 135 2.25 8.08 3.68
CA GLN A 135 2.35 9.22 2.77
C GLN A 135 2.86 8.77 1.38
N PRO A 136 2.16 7.84 0.73
CA PRO A 136 2.56 7.33 -0.57
C PRO A 136 2.51 8.46 -1.61
N SER A 137 3.20 8.27 -2.74
CA SER A 137 2.98 9.08 -3.94
C SER A 137 1.71 8.61 -4.68
N TRP A 138 1.40 7.32 -4.54
CA TRP A 138 0.28 6.64 -5.17
C TRP A 138 -0.25 5.54 -4.27
N ALA A 139 -1.57 5.44 -4.12
CA ALA A 139 -2.20 4.28 -3.51
C ALA A 139 -3.51 3.96 -4.21
N THR A 140 -3.84 2.69 -4.37
CA THR A 140 -5.08 2.25 -5.00
C THR A 140 -5.67 1.08 -4.23
N ILE A 141 -6.99 1.02 -4.22
CA ILE A 141 -7.73 -0.22 -3.99
C ILE A 141 -8.29 -0.65 -5.35
N ALA A 142 -8.11 -1.91 -5.72
CA ALA A 142 -8.58 -2.51 -6.97
C ALA A 142 -9.23 -3.87 -6.70
N THR A 143 -10.01 -4.38 -7.65
CA THR A 143 -10.56 -5.74 -7.60
C THR A 143 -9.89 -6.66 -8.63
N ASP A 144 -10.11 -7.98 -8.55
CA ASP A 144 -9.70 -8.94 -9.59
C ASP A 144 -10.14 -8.46 -10.99
N THR A 145 -11.40 -8.01 -11.14
CA THR A 145 -11.91 -7.47 -12.41
C THR A 145 -11.10 -6.28 -12.92
N TRP A 146 -10.69 -5.37 -12.03
CA TRP A 146 -9.81 -4.25 -12.40
C TRP A 146 -8.41 -4.72 -12.78
N ALA A 147 -7.87 -5.71 -12.08
CA ALA A 147 -6.55 -6.28 -12.38
C ALA A 147 -6.53 -7.00 -13.73
N ASP A 148 -7.58 -7.78 -14.02
CA ASP A 148 -7.73 -8.52 -15.28
C ASP A 148 -7.93 -7.57 -16.48
N ALA A 149 -8.57 -6.42 -16.27
CA ALA A 149 -8.73 -5.39 -17.29
C ALA A 149 -7.41 -4.68 -17.65
N PHE A 150 -6.44 -4.60 -16.73
CA PHE A 150 -5.18 -3.85 -16.90
C PHE A 150 -3.92 -4.62 -16.46
N PRO A 151 -3.62 -5.80 -17.02
CA PRO A 151 -2.63 -6.73 -16.48
C PRO A 151 -1.16 -6.26 -16.54
N SER A 152 -0.86 -5.14 -17.21
CA SER A 152 0.52 -4.69 -17.52
C SER A 152 0.86 -3.28 -17.03
N ARG A 153 0.01 -2.66 -16.21
CA ARG A 153 0.20 -1.27 -15.75
C ARG A 153 0.17 -1.20 -14.22
N PRO A 154 0.81 -0.20 -13.58
CA PRO A 154 0.49 0.13 -12.20
C PRO A 154 -1.03 0.23 -12.08
N PHE A 155 -1.62 -0.67 -11.29
CA PHE A 155 -3.07 -0.79 -11.27
C PHE A 155 -3.66 0.52 -10.78
N VAL A 156 -4.65 0.98 -11.53
CA VAL A 156 -5.58 1.96 -11.03
C VAL A 156 -6.87 1.20 -10.78
N GLY A 157 -7.43 1.33 -9.59
CA GLY A 157 -8.63 0.65 -9.20
C GLY A 157 -9.74 1.63 -8.87
N TRP A 158 -10.85 1.06 -8.41
CA TRP A 158 -12.06 1.82 -8.08
C TRP A 158 -11.88 2.90 -7.00
N ILE A 159 -10.82 2.86 -6.20
CA ILE A 159 -10.46 3.97 -5.29
C ILE A 159 -8.96 4.23 -5.42
N THR A 160 -8.59 5.45 -5.80
CA THR A 160 -7.20 5.79 -6.08
C THR A 160 -6.82 7.12 -5.46
N TYR A 161 -5.75 7.12 -4.66
CA TYR A 161 -5.08 8.30 -4.15
C TYR A 161 -3.86 8.66 -5.00
N VAL A 162 -3.75 9.95 -5.32
CA VAL A 162 -2.60 10.53 -6.04
C VAL A 162 -2.12 11.75 -5.26
N ARG A 163 -0.83 11.80 -4.91
CA ARG A 163 -0.24 12.91 -4.14
C ARG A 163 -0.25 14.25 -4.88
N SER A 164 -0.38 14.23 -6.20
CA SER A 164 -0.40 15.44 -7.02
C SER A 164 -1.76 15.65 -7.66
N ALA A 165 -2.11 16.92 -7.88
CA ALA A 165 -3.30 17.27 -8.62
C ALA A 165 -3.21 16.67 -10.03
N VAL A 166 -4.21 15.86 -10.40
CA VAL A 166 -4.32 15.30 -11.74
C VAL A 166 -5.20 16.24 -12.57
N PRO A 167 -4.69 16.84 -13.66
CA PRO A 167 -5.51 17.65 -14.57
C PRO A 167 -6.65 16.80 -15.15
N GLY A 168 -7.87 17.33 -15.18
CA GLY A 168 -9.01 16.65 -15.83
C GLY A 168 -9.86 15.74 -14.94
N THR A 169 -9.61 15.65 -13.63
CA THR A 169 -10.43 14.87 -12.67
C THR A 169 -11.85 15.37 -12.45
N SER A 170 -12.25 16.47 -13.09
CA SER A 170 -13.57 17.08 -12.93
C SER A 170 -14.75 16.18 -13.33
N ARG A 171 -14.50 15.03 -13.97
CA ARG A 171 -15.53 14.07 -14.39
C ARG A 171 -15.78 12.93 -13.41
N ALA A 172 -14.81 12.61 -12.54
CA ALA A 172 -14.96 11.55 -11.55
C ALA A 172 -15.19 12.13 -10.14
N PRO A 173 -15.99 11.45 -9.29
CA PRO A 173 -16.06 11.78 -7.87
C PRO A 173 -14.66 11.84 -7.26
N SER A 174 -14.26 13.02 -6.78
CA SER A 174 -12.95 13.21 -6.18
C SER A 174 -13.02 14.13 -4.96
N ARG A 175 -12.08 13.92 -4.03
CA ARG A 175 -11.95 14.71 -2.80
C ARG A 175 -10.49 14.90 -2.41
N PRO A 176 -10.14 16.01 -1.75
CA PRO A 176 -8.79 16.22 -1.24
C PRO A 176 -8.47 15.26 -0.07
N LEU A 177 -7.20 14.85 0.03
CA LEU A 177 -6.65 14.08 1.16
C LEU A 177 -5.15 14.34 1.28
N ASP A 178 -4.65 14.81 2.42
CA ASP A 178 -3.21 14.97 2.75
C ASP A 178 -2.32 15.55 1.62
N GLY A 179 -2.79 16.60 0.96
CA GLY A 179 -2.07 17.29 -0.12
C GLY A 179 -2.19 16.61 -1.49
N GLY A 180 -2.88 15.48 -1.58
CA GLY A 180 -3.28 14.83 -2.81
C GLY A 180 -4.80 14.80 -3.01
N ILE A 181 -5.24 13.92 -3.90
CA ILE A 181 -6.65 13.69 -4.23
C ILE A 181 -6.96 12.20 -4.17
N VAL A 182 -8.16 11.86 -3.68
CA VAL A 182 -8.77 10.55 -3.83
C VAL A 182 -9.79 10.64 -4.95
N VAL A 183 -9.68 9.75 -5.92
CA VAL A 183 -10.62 9.54 -7.02
C VAL A 183 -11.36 8.24 -6.75
N THR A 184 -12.69 8.29 -6.77
CA THR A 184 -13.56 7.13 -6.57
C THR A 184 -14.34 6.86 -7.85
N LEU A 185 -14.26 5.63 -8.33
CA LEU A 185 -14.88 5.13 -9.54
C LEU A 185 -15.82 3.97 -9.21
N SER A 186 -16.46 3.41 -10.23
CA SER A 186 -17.26 2.20 -10.07
C SER A 186 -16.41 1.02 -9.59
N GLU A 187 -16.93 0.24 -8.63
CA GLU A 187 -16.33 -1.03 -8.20
C GLU A 187 -16.25 -2.05 -9.34
N ARG A 188 -17.20 -1.96 -10.27
CA ARG A 188 -17.32 -2.86 -11.42
C ARG A 188 -16.31 -2.47 -12.49
N ALA A 189 -16.32 -3.23 -13.58
CA ALA A 189 -15.42 -3.00 -14.71
C ALA A 189 -15.36 -1.51 -15.11
N PRO A 190 -14.14 -1.00 -15.38
CA PRO A 190 -13.90 0.39 -15.75
C PRO A 190 -14.72 0.83 -16.96
N ASP A 191 -15.34 2.01 -16.92
CA ASP A 191 -15.76 2.71 -18.14
C ASP A 191 -14.48 3.19 -18.87
N PRO A 192 -14.35 3.04 -20.20
CA PRO A 192 -13.25 3.62 -20.96
C PRO A 192 -12.92 5.10 -20.62
N ALA A 193 -13.92 5.91 -20.27
CA ALA A 193 -13.72 7.29 -19.83
C ALA A 193 -13.00 7.40 -18.47
N ASP A 194 -13.26 6.47 -17.56
CA ASP A 194 -12.57 6.37 -16.28
C ASP A 194 -11.11 5.99 -16.51
N VAL A 195 -10.84 5.07 -17.44
CA VAL A 195 -9.47 4.65 -17.80
C VAL A 195 -8.64 5.83 -18.30
N ALA A 196 -9.16 6.66 -19.19
CA ALA A 196 -8.43 7.81 -19.74
C ALA A 196 -8.05 8.84 -18.67
N LEU A 197 -8.93 9.06 -17.68
CA LEU A 197 -8.63 9.92 -16.54
C LEU A 197 -7.46 9.37 -15.71
N LEU A 198 -7.46 8.06 -15.51
CA LEU A 198 -6.48 7.37 -14.70
C LEU A 198 -5.13 7.21 -15.42
N GLU A 199 -5.12 7.07 -16.75
CA GLU A 199 -3.91 7.14 -17.57
C GLU A 199 -3.22 8.50 -17.44
N THR A 200 -4.01 9.58 -17.37
CA THR A 200 -3.48 10.92 -17.12
C THR A 200 -2.86 11.01 -15.73
N ALA A 201 -3.51 10.43 -14.71
CA ALA A 201 -2.96 10.36 -13.36
C ALA A 201 -1.65 9.56 -13.29
N GLU A 202 -1.58 8.43 -14.01
CA GLU A 202 -0.40 7.59 -14.06
C GLU A 202 0.76 8.26 -14.83
N ALA A 203 0.47 8.99 -15.90
CA ALA A 203 1.46 9.78 -16.63
C ALA A 203 2.07 10.86 -15.72
N VAL A 204 1.23 11.62 -15.02
CA VAL A 204 1.69 12.60 -14.01
C VAL A 204 2.55 11.92 -12.93
N ARG A 205 2.17 10.72 -12.48
CA ARG A 205 2.97 9.93 -11.52
C ARG A 205 4.34 9.55 -12.07
N ARG A 206 4.43 9.09 -13.33
CA ARG A 206 5.72 8.73 -13.98
C ARG A 206 6.63 9.95 -14.08
N ASP A 207 6.10 11.07 -14.54
CA ASP A 207 6.87 12.31 -14.67
C ASP A 207 7.42 12.78 -13.31
N LEU A 208 6.63 12.66 -12.23
CA LEU A 208 7.10 12.97 -10.88
C LEU A 208 8.17 12.00 -10.36
N HIS A 209 8.05 10.73 -10.71
CA HIS A 209 9.03 9.71 -10.34
C HIS A 209 10.37 9.94 -11.06
N ASP A 210 10.33 10.26 -12.35
CA ASP A 210 11.52 10.52 -13.15
C ASP A 210 12.21 11.82 -12.71
N VAL A 211 11.44 12.86 -12.35
CA VAL A 211 11.97 14.09 -11.75
C VAL A 211 12.66 13.82 -10.40
N GLN A 212 12.10 12.94 -9.55
CA GLN A 212 12.72 12.58 -8.27
C GLN A 212 14.00 11.75 -8.42
N LEU A 213 14.14 10.96 -9.48
CA LEU A 213 15.37 10.23 -9.79
C LEU A 213 16.44 11.15 -10.41
N CYS A 214 16.06 12.13 -11.23
CA CYS A 214 16.98 13.08 -11.86
C CYS A 214 17.41 14.24 -10.94
N ALA A 215 16.69 14.51 -9.85
CA ALA A 215 17.01 15.60 -8.91
C ALA A 215 18.06 15.22 -7.84
N ARG A 216 18.68 14.03 -7.92
CA ARG A 216 19.82 13.66 -7.07
C ARG A 216 21.13 14.18 -7.71
N PRO A 217 21.90 15.05 -7.02
CA PRO A 217 23.20 15.52 -7.52
C PRO A 217 24.25 14.40 -7.57
#